data_AF-A0A958YL12-F1
#
_entry.id   AF-A0A958YL12-F1
#
_cell.length_a   1.000
_cell.length_b   1.000
_cell.length_c   1.000
_cell.angle_alpha   90.00
_cell.angle_beta   90.00
_cell.angle_gamma   90.00
#
_symmetry.space_group_name_H-M   'P 1'
#
loop_
_entity.id
_entity.type
_entity.pdbx_description
1 polymer ?
#
loop_
_entity_poly.entity_id
_entity_poly.type
_entity_poly.pdbx_seq_one_letter_code
_entity_poly.pdbx_strand_id
1 'polypeptide(L)'
;IINYVRQVNEKGLENKFIGKNFVFDERRSERISDDVIAHCHQCGNPADLHTNCANEACHLLFIQCDDCKEKMDNCCSTNCMEIHHLPYEEQKALRKGQGNSNDIFKKGRTDHLPYKKDLRNIFEILKK
;
A
#
# COMPACT_ATOMS: atom_id res chain seq x y z
N ILE A 1 -12.15 14.81 -2.70
CA ILE A 1 -10.79 15.23 -3.11
C ILE A 1 -10.75 15.68 -4.57
N ILE A 2 -11.24 14.89 -5.53
CA ILE A 2 -11.12 15.22 -6.96
C ILE A 2 -11.80 16.56 -7.33
N ASN A 3 -13.05 16.77 -6.89
CA ASN A 3 -13.73 18.06 -7.10
C ASN A 3 -13.04 19.24 -6.38
N TYR A 4 -12.38 18.99 -5.25
CA TYR A 4 -11.60 20.01 -4.55
C TYR A 4 -10.39 20.44 -5.40
N VAL A 5 -9.63 19.48 -5.92
CA VAL A 5 -8.48 19.74 -6.81
C VAL A 5 -8.93 20.50 -8.05
N ARG A 6 -10.08 20.11 -8.64
CA ARG A 6 -10.66 20.82 -9.78
C ARG A 6 -10.96 22.29 -9.45
N GLN A 7 -11.64 22.56 -8.34
CA GLN A 7 -11.98 23.94 -7.93
C GLN A 7 -10.76 24.78 -7.58
N VAL A 8 -9.75 24.19 -6.95
CA VAL A 8 -8.49 24.87 -6.62
C VAL A 8 -7.78 25.30 -7.91
N ASN A 9 -7.69 24.40 -8.89
CA ASN A 9 -7.09 24.70 -10.19
C ASN A 9 -7.91 25.75 -10.97
N GLU A 10 -9.23 25.59 -11.04
CA GLU A 10 -10.14 26.53 -11.73
C GLU A 10 -10.07 27.95 -11.14
N LYS A 11 -9.88 28.07 -9.82
CA LYS A 11 -9.83 29.37 -9.12
C LYS A 11 -8.41 29.89 -8.91
N GLY A 12 -7.38 29.17 -9.37
CA GLY A 12 -5.97 29.52 -9.15
C GLY A 12 -5.60 29.60 -7.65
N LEU A 13 -6.22 28.79 -6.81
CA LEU A 13 -5.96 28.76 -5.37
C LEU A 13 -4.76 27.87 -5.03
N GLU A 14 -4.18 28.10 -3.87
CA GLU A 14 -3.18 27.20 -3.31
C GLU A 14 -3.80 25.85 -2.93
N ASN A 15 -3.23 24.76 -3.42
CA ASN A 15 -3.65 23.41 -3.07
C ASN A 15 -3.10 23.01 -1.70
N LYS A 16 -3.99 22.64 -0.78
CA LYS A 16 -3.65 22.21 0.59
C LYS A 16 -3.66 20.70 0.76
N PHE A 17 -4.05 19.95 -0.26
CA PHE A 17 -3.98 18.50 -0.25
C PHE A 17 -2.55 18.07 -0.60
N ILE A 18 -1.92 17.33 0.31
CA ILE A 18 -0.54 16.89 0.17
C ILE A 18 -0.51 15.39 -0.11
N GLY A 19 0.19 15.02 -1.18
CA GLY A 19 0.47 13.67 -1.62
C GLY A 19 -0.59 13.08 -2.53
N LYS A 20 -0.94 11.83 -2.25
CA LYS A 20 -1.71 10.97 -3.16
C LYS A 20 -3.03 10.55 -2.53
N ASN A 21 -4.11 10.67 -3.28
CA ASN A 21 -5.43 10.22 -2.87
C ASN A 21 -5.57 8.72 -3.21
N PHE A 22 -5.49 7.85 -2.22
CA PHE A 22 -5.76 6.42 -2.39
C PHE A 22 -7.25 6.19 -2.63
N VAL A 23 -7.59 5.48 -3.70
CA VAL A 23 -8.97 5.12 -4.07
C VAL A 23 -9.10 3.60 -4.11
N PHE A 24 -10.24 3.09 -3.67
CA PHE A 24 -10.49 1.65 -3.56
C PHE A 24 -10.99 1.01 -4.87
N ASP A 25 -11.02 1.76 -5.97
CA ASP A 25 -11.33 1.25 -7.30
C ASP A 25 -10.06 0.82 -8.05
N GLU A 26 -10.23 0.35 -9.29
CA GLU A 26 -9.14 -0.15 -10.14
C GLU A 26 -8.03 0.88 -10.39
N ARG A 27 -8.29 2.18 -10.21
CA ARG A 27 -7.28 3.23 -10.38
C ARG A 27 -6.24 3.22 -9.27
N ARG A 28 -6.57 2.63 -8.09
CA ARG A 28 -5.78 2.57 -6.84
C ARG A 28 -5.40 3.92 -6.22
N SER A 29 -5.03 4.91 -7.01
CA SER A 29 -4.66 6.22 -6.51
C SER A 29 -4.67 7.31 -7.56
N GLU A 30 -4.93 8.54 -7.13
CA GLU A 30 -4.77 9.75 -7.93
C GLU A 30 -3.69 10.63 -7.28
N ARG A 31 -2.63 10.95 -8.02
CA ARG A 31 -1.58 11.86 -7.53
C ARG A 31 -2.13 13.29 -7.53
N ILE A 32 -2.09 13.95 -6.38
CA ILE A 32 -2.61 15.31 -6.21
C ILE A 32 -1.46 16.32 -6.03
N SER A 33 -0.39 15.94 -5.35
CA SER A 33 0.89 16.67 -5.32
C SER A 33 2.08 15.69 -5.45
N ASP A 34 3.29 16.24 -5.62
CA ASP A 34 4.52 15.45 -5.75
C ASP A 34 5.06 14.97 -4.40
N ASP A 35 4.47 15.42 -3.29
CA ASP A 35 4.90 15.06 -1.94
C ASP A 35 4.67 13.58 -1.63
N VAL A 36 5.74 12.89 -1.20
CA VAL A 36 5.68 11.51 -0.73
C VAL A 36 5.61 11.50 0.80
N ILE A 37 4.41 11.42 1.34
CA ILE A 37 4.16 11.53 2.80
C ILE A 37 4.26 10.19 3.55
N ALA A 38 4.39 9.08 2.82
CA ALA A 38 4.44 7.73 3.37
C ALA A 38 5.77 7.05 3.05
N HIS A 39 6.01 5.89 3.67
CA HIS A 39 7.26 5.14 3.54
C HIS A 39 6.93 3.68 3.23
N CYS A 40 7.81 2.99 2.52
CA CYS A 40 7.70 1.57 2.29
C CYS A 40 7.74 0.83 3.63
N HIS A 41 6.79 -0.08 3.85
CA HIS A 41 6.71 -0.82 5.10
C HIS A 41 7.81 -1.88 5.27
N GLN A 42 8.56 -2.21 4.20
CA GLN A 42 9.61 -3.23 4.21
C GLN A 42 11.01 -2.65 4.39
N CYS A 43 11.33 -1.51 3.77
CA CYS A 43 12.66 -0.89 3.86
C CYS A 43 12.68 0.51 4.48
N GLY A 44 11.52 1.16 4.65
CA GLY A 44 11.44 2.50 5.22
C GLY A 44 11.74 3.65 4.26
N ASN A 45 12.14 3.38 3.01
CA ASN A 45 12.35 4.43 2.00
C ASN A 45 11.04 5.17 1.69
N PRO A 46 11.07 6.46 1.30
CA PRO A 46 9.88 7.19 0.86
C PRO A 46 9.14 6.44 -0.24
N ALA A 47 7.84 6.16 -0.02
CA ALA A 47 6.97 5.49 -0.98
C ALA A 47 5.50 5.77 -0.65
N ASP A 48 4.65 5.91 -1.67
CA ASP A 48 3.22 6.16 -1.51
C ASP A 48 2.31 5.19 -2.29
N LEU A 49 2.91 4.16 -2.89
CA LEU A 49 2.19 3.15 -3.66
C LEU A 49 1.60 2.10 -2.72
N HIS A 50 0.27 2.10 -2.62
CA HIS A 50 -0.46 1.03 -1.96
C HIS A 50 -0.62 -0.16 -2.90
N THR A 51 -0.36 -1.36 -2.38
CA THR A 51 -0.50 -2.62 -3.10
C THR A 51 -0.99 -3.74 -2.20
N ASN A 52 -1.68 -4.71 -2.80
CA ASN A 52 -2.03 -5.96 -2.13
C ASN A 52 -0.87 -6.94 -2.29
N CYS A 53 -0.61 -7.72 -1.24
CA CYS A 53 0.32 -8.84 -1.28
C CYS A 53 -0.05 -9.79 -2.44
N ALA A 54 0.94 -10.22 -3.22
CA ALA A 54 0.73 -11.12 -4.37
C ALA A 54 0.30 -12.54 -3.96
N ASN A 55 0.54 -12.95 -2.71
CA ASN A 55 -0.07 -14.15 -2.15
C ASN A 55 -1.59 -13.95 -1.98
N GLU A 56 -2.37 -14.62 -2.82
CA GLU A 56 -3.83 -14.61 -2.81
C GLU A 56 -4.47 -15.15 -1.51
N ALA A 57 -3.72 -15.74 -0.59
CA ALA A 57 -4.25 -16.09 0.73
C ALA A 57 -4.12 -14.94 1.75
N CYS A 58 -3.25 -13.96 1.47
CA CYS A 58 -2.87 -12.93 2.42
C CYS A 58 -3.84 -11.75 2.42
N HIS A 59 -4.05 -11.14 1.24
CA HIS A 59 -4.81 -9.91 1.00
C HIS A 59 -4.43 -8.71 1.87
N LEU A 60 -3.17 -8.66 2.32
CA LEU A 60 -2.66 -7.50 3.03
C LEU A 60 -2.47 -6.32 2.07
N LEU A 61 -3.14 -5.20 2.35
CA LEU A 61 -2.93 -3.92 1.68
C LEU A 61 -1.84 -3.12 2.42
N PHE A 62 -0.71 -2.85 1.76
CA PHE A 62 0.47 -2.22 2.35
C PHE A 62 1.18 -1.29 1.35
N ILE A 63 2.15 -0.51 1.82
CA ILE A 63 2.95 0.39 0.97
C ILE A 63 4.28 -0.28 0.64
N GLN A 64 4.60 -0.37 -0.64
CA GLN A 64 5.80 -1.00 -1.16
C GLN A 64 6.47 -0.08 -2.19
N CYS A 65 7.78 0.13 -2.09
CA CYS A 65 8.56 0.77 -3.15
C CYS A 65 8.88 -0.22 -4.27
N ASP A 66 9.27 0.28 -5.44
CA ASP A 66 9.56 -0.58 -6.60
C ASP A 66 10.72 -1.55 -6.34
N ASP A 67 11.79 -1.13 -5.65
CA ASP A 67 12.91 -2.01 -5.28
C ASP A 67 12.46 -3.21 -4.42
N CYS A 68 11.58 -2.97 -3.45
CA CYS A 68 11.06 -4.04 -2.60
C CYS A 68 10.03 -4.89 -3.34
N LYS A 69 9.29 -4.30 -4.27
CA LYS A 69 8.36 -5.04 -5.13
C LYS A 69 9.10 -6.04 -6.00
N GLU A 70 10.24 -5.64 -6.60
CA GLU A 70 11.09 -6.52 -7.40
C GLU A 70 11.76 -7.60 -6.52
N LYS A 71 12.30 -7.23 -5.36
CA LYS A 71 12.97 -8.20 -4.46
C LYS A 71 12.05 -9.22 -3.82
N MET A 72 10.79 -8.87 -3.60
CA MET A 72 9.82 -9.67 -2.85
C MET A 72 8.67 -10.19 -3.71
N ASP A 73 8.73 -10.03 -5.04
CA ASP A 73 7.63 -10.34 -5.98
C ASP A 73 6.27 -9.82 -5.50
N ASN A 74 6.24 -8.53 -5.12
CA ASN A 74 5.05 -7.85 -4.61
C ASN A 74 4.42 -8.54 -3.36
N CYS A 75 5.18 -9.36 -2.63
CA CYS A 75 4.75 -9.99 -1.38
C CYS A 75 5.21 -9.20 -0.15
N CYS A 76 4.43 -9.27 0.93
CA CYS A 76 4.69 -8.54 2.17
C CYS A 76 5.74 -9.21 3.08
N SER A 77 6.04 -10.48 2.85
CA SER A 77 6.98 -11.30 3.64
C SER A 77 7.59 -12.40 2.79
N THR A 78 8.71 -12.97 3.23
CA THR A 78 9.35 -14.13 2.59
C THR A 78 8.43 -15.34 2.55
N ASN A 79 7.72 -15.64 3.65
CA ASN A 79 6.71 -16.71 3.67
C ASN A 79 5.61 -16.51 2.61
N CYS A 80 5.16 -15.27 2.38
CA CYS A 80 4.19 -15.01 1.31
C CYS A 80 4.81 -15.18 -0.09
N MET A 81 6.07 -14.79 -0.27
CA MET A 81 6.81 -14.96 -1.52
C MET A 81 7.01 -16.44 -1.86
N GLU A 82 7.41 -17.25 -0.87
CA GLU A 82 7.56 -18.71 -1.01
C GLU A 82 6.25 -19.36 -1.44
N ILE A 83 5.13 -19.02 -0.81
CA ILE A 83 3.80 -19.51 -1.22
C ILE A 83 3.44 -19.03 -2.63
N HIS A 84 3.72 -17.77 -2.97
CA HIS A 84 3.43 -17.19 -4.28
C HIS A 84 4.19 -17.89 -5.41
N HIS A 85 5.37 -18.44 -5.13
CA HIS A 85 6.19 -19.19 -6.09
C HIS A 85 5.76 -20.65 -6.27
N LEU A 86 4.89 -21.19 -5.42
CA LEU A 86 4.39 -22.55 -5.58
C LEU A 86 3.52 -22.68 -6.85
N PRO A 87 3.39 -23.89 -7.42
CA PRO A 87 2.40 -24.16 -8.46
C PRO A 87 0.99 -23.77 -8.01
N TYR A 88 0.16 -23.29 -8.94
CA TYR A 88 -1.20 -22.82 -8.65
C TYR A 88 -2.04 -23.84 -7.87
N GLU A 89 -1.92 -25.13 -8.20
CA GLU A 89 -2.64 -26.20 -7.51
C GLU A 89 -2.24 -26.34 -6.04
N GLU A 90 -0.96 -26.15 -5.71
CA GLU A 90 -0.47 -26.16 -4.34
C GLU A 90 -0.93 -24.91 -3.57
N GLN A 91 -0.86 -23.72 -4.20
CA GLN A 91 -1.41 -22.49 -3.62
C GLN A 91 -2.91 -22.63 -3.31
N LYS A 92 -3.67 -23.28 -4.21
CA LYS A 92 -5.09 -23.54 -4.03
C LYS A 92 -5.35 -24.57 -2.93
N ALA A 93 -4.53 -25.62 -2.84
CA ALA A 93 -4.63 -26.61 -1.77
C ALA A 93 -4.39 -25.98 -0.39
N LEU A 94 -3.41 -25.09 -0.25
CA LEU A 94 -3.13 -24.37 0.99
C LEU A 94 -4.30 -23.48 1.44
N ARG A 95 -5.04 -22.89 0.49
CA ARG A 95 -6.22 -22.06 0.78
C ARG A 95 -7.47 -22.87 1.12
N LYS A 96 -7.52 -24.15 0.74
CA LYS A 96 -8.71 -24.99 0.91
C LYS A 96 -9.06 -25.14 2.40
N GLY A 97 -10.31 -24.83 2.75
CA GLY A 97 -10.79 -24.92 4.13
C GLY A 97 -10.39 -23.73 5.01
N GLN A 98 -9.61 -22.78 4.50
CA GLN A 98 -9.38 -21.49 5.14
C GLN A 98 -10.50 -20.51 4.74
N GLY A 99 -10.86 -19.59 5.63
CA GLY A 99 -11.83 -18.53 5.33
C GLY A 99 -11.33 -17.63 4.19
N ASN A 100 -12.27 -17.05 3.43
CA ASN A 100 -11.92 -16.14 2.34
C ASN A 100 -11.30 -14.86 2.89
N SER A 101 -9.98 -14.74 2.77
CA SER A 101 -9.25 -13.59 3.28
C SER A 101 -9.53 -12.31 2.49
N ASN A 102 -10.12 -12.37 1.29
CA ASN A 102 -10.62 -11.18 0.59
C ASN A 102 -11.71 -10.46 1.37
N ASP A 103 -12.50 -11.21 2.15
CA ASP A 103 -13.59 -10.65 2.95
C ASP A 103 -13.07 -9.98 4.23
N ILE A 104 -11.77 -10.10 4.50
CA ILE A 104 -11.11 -9.57 5.69
C ILE A 104 -10.14 -8.47 5.27
N PHE A 105 -10.53 -7.21 5.47
CA PHE A 105 -9.65 -6.07 5.23
C PHE A 105 -8.45 -6.09 6.19
N LYS A 106 -7.24 -6.23 5.64
CA LYS A 106 -5.97 -6.18 6.38
C LYS A 106 -5.12 -5.02 5.88
N LYS A 107 -4.72 -4.12 6.79
CA LYS A 107 -3.81 -3.00 6.49
C LYS A 107 -2.39 -3.35 6.95
N GLY A 108 -1.37 -2.74 6.33
CA GLY A 108 0.06 -2.91 6.61
C GLY A 108 0.56 -2.49 8.00
N ARG A 109 -0.17 -2.85 9.07
CA ARG A 109 0.19 -2.68 10.50
C ARG A 109 0.56 -4.04 11.13
N THR A 110 1.00 -4.99 10.31
CA THR A 110 1.38 -6.34 10.73
C THR A 110 2.78 -6.35 11.33
N ASP A 111 3.06 -7.26 12.25
CA ASP A 111 4.34 -7.27 12.99
C ASP A 111 5.55 -7.67 12.15
N HIS A 112 5.35 -8.41 11.06
CA HIS A 112 6.43 -8.77 10.12
C HIS A 112 6.84 -7.61 9.20
N LEU A 113 6.13 -6.47 9.22
CA LEU A 113 6.52 -5.27 8.48
C LEU A 113 7.34 -4.35 9.39
N PRO A 114 8.66 -4.23 9.18
CA PRO A 114 9.56 -3.56 10.12
C PRO A 114 9.33 -2.05 10.20
N TYR A 115 8.93 -1.40 9.10
CA TYR A 115 8.75 0.05 9.03
C TYR A 115 7.27 0.44 9.08
N LYS A 116 6.60 0.10 10.19
CA LYS A 116 5.22 0.56 10.44
C LYS A 116 5.23 2.02 10.92
N LYS A 117 4.84 2.95 10.04
CA LYS A 117 4.73 4.37 10.44
C LYS A 117 3.41 4.61 11.16
N ASP A 118 3.50 5.18 12.36
CA ASP A 118 2.34 5.74 13.01
C ASP A 118 2.00 7.09 12.37
N LEU A 119 1.04 7.09 11.45
CA LEU A 119 0.59 8.29 10.75
C LEU A 119 -0.15 9.28 11.68
N ARG A 120 -0.36 8.96 12.97
CA ARG A 120 -0.92 9.90 13.95
C ARG A 120 -0.03 11.14 14.16
N ASN A 121 1.28 11.02 13.92
CA ASN A 121 2.26 12.12 14.08
C ASN A 121 2.70 12.74 12.75
N ILE A 122 1.91 12.60 11.68
CA ILE A 122 2.27 13.08 10.33
C ILE A 122 2.63 14.57 10.29
N PHE A 123 1.98 15.39 11.12
CA PHE A 123 2.22 16.83 11.18
C PHE A 123 3.57 17.22 11.79
N GLU A 124 4.22 16.35 12.55
CA GLU A 124 5.59 16.59 13.04
C GLU A 124 6.63 16.37 11.94
N ILE A 125 6.34 15.43 11.04
CA ILE A 125 7.20 15.09 9.89
C ILE A 125 7.14 16.19 8.83
N LEU A 126 5.95 16.75 8.57
CA LEU A 126 5.74 17.83 7.59
C LEU A 126 6.29 19.20 8.04
N LYS A 127 6.70 19.33 9.31
CA LYS A 127 7.28 20.57 9.85
C LYS A 127 8.81 20.64 9.74
N LYS A 128 9.46 19.56 9.29
CA LYS A 128 10.89 19.51 8.96
C LYS A 128 11.09 19.82 7.49
#